data_AF-A9DKX4-F1
#
_entry.id   AF-A9DKX4-F1
#
_cell.length_a   1.000
_cell.length_b   1.000
_cell.length_c   1.000
_cell.angle_alpha   90.00
_cell.angle_beta   90.00
_cell.angle_gamma   90.00
#
_symmetry.space_group_name_H-M   'P 1'
#
loop_
_entity.id
_entity.type
_entity.pdbx_description
1 polymer ?
#
loop_
_entity_poly.entity_id
_entity_poly.type
_entity_poly.pdbx_seq_one_letter_code
_entity_poly.pdbx_strand_id
1 'polypeptide(L)'
;MKTNYVKRTQKDYSLSFKLQVVQEIEQGKLTRSQVLSKYGIQSGSTIRTWLKKYGNFDWHNQTPLSMTKTPEQKILELEEKIKLLEKQKARAEHLAERADKKAILFDMMIDLAEKEFNIPIRKNSKPK
;
A
#
# COMPACT_ATOMS: atom_id res chain seq x y z
N MET A 1 -7.66 50.95 -6.42
CA MET A 1 -8.43 49.81 -6.97
C MET A 1 -9.72 49.67 -6.16
N LYS A 2 -10.90 49.81 -6.76
CA LYS A 2 -12.17 49.59 -6.06
C LYS A 2 -12.34 48.08 -5.88
N THR A 3 -12.31 47.59 -4.65
CA THR A 3 -12.65 46.19 -4.36
C THR A 3 -14.17 46.06 -4.53
N ASN A 4 -14.61 45.34 -5.57
CA ASN A 4 -16.02 44.97 -5.77
C ASN A 4 -16.40 43.90 -4.74
N TYR A 5 -16.28 44.22 -3.45
CA TYR A 5 -16.63 43.34 -2.35
C TYR A 5 -18.14 43.28 -2.23
N VAL A 6 -18.73 42.23 -2.81
CA VAL A 6 -20.15 41.93 -2.64
C VAL A 6 -20.36 41.38 -1.23
N LYS A 7 -21.19 42.07 -0.43
CA LYS A 7 -21.55 41.60 0.90
C LYS A 7 -22.24 40.24 0.80
N ARG A 8 -21.79 39.33 1.65
CA ARG A 8 -22.38 38.01 1.83
C ARG A 8 -23.79 38.14 2.42
N THR A 9 -24.75 37.43 1.86
CA THR A 9 -26.11 37.35 2.37
C THR A 9 -26.27 36.09 3.22
N GLN A 10 -27.09 36.16 4.27
CA GLN A 10 -27.43 34.96 5.02
C GLN A 10 -28.36 34.10 4.16
N LYS A 11 -27.88 32.91 3.79
CA LYS A 11 -28.62 31.96 2.97
C LYS A 11 -28.71 30.64 3.71
N ASP A 12 -29.94 30.25 4.04
CA ASP A 12 -30.21 28.97 4.67
C ASP A 12 -30.41 27.90 3.60
N TYR A 13 -29.68 26.80 3.75
CA TYR A 13 -29.76 25.65 2.87
C TYR A 13 -30.52 24.53 3.58
N SER A 14 -31.51 23.95 2.90
CA SER A 14 -32.27 22.80 3.42
C SER A 14 -31.35 21.58 3.61
N LEU A 15 -31.74 20.67 4.50
CA LEU A 15 -30.95 19.47 4.75
C LEU A 15 -30.83 18.58 3.50
N SER A 16 -31.93 18.40 2.77
CA SER A 16 -31.96 17.62 1.52
C SER A 16 -30.96 18.15 0.49
N PHE A 17 -30.89 19.47 0.33
CA PHE A 17 -29.93 20.10 -0.56
C PHE A 17 -28.48 19.85 -0.13
N LYS A 18 -28.18 19.96 1.17
CA LYS A 18 -26.83 19.68 1.69
C LYS A 18 -26.39 18.25 1.39
N LEU A 19 -27.29 17.29 1.61
CA LEU A 19 -27.01 15.87 1.34
C LEU A 19 -26.80 15.60 -0.15
N GLN A 20 -27.62 16.18 -1.02
CA GLN A 20 -27.45 16.05 -2.46
C GLN A 20 -26.08 16.58 -2.92
N VAL A 21 -25.69 17.77 -2.44
CA VAL A 21 -24.39 18.37 -2.77
C VAL A 21 -23.23 17.48 -2.30
N VAL A 22 -23.31 16.93 -1.09
CA VAL A 22 -22.29 16.01 -0.56
C VAL A 22 -22.20 14.76 -1.43
N GLN A 23 -23.34 14.14 -1.76
CA GLN A 23 -23.39 12.95 -2.61
C GLN A 23 -22.80 13.18 -4.00
N GLU A 24 -23.07 14.33 -4.64
CA GLU A 24 -22.50 14.67 -5.95
C GLU A 24 -20.97 14.83 -5.91
N ILE A 25 -20.44 15.36 -4.80
CA ILE A 25 -18.99 15.52 -4.61
C ILE A 25 -18.33 14.16 -4.33
N GLU A 26 -18.95 13.32 -3.50
CA GLU A 26 -18.41 12.00 -3.15
C GLU A 26 -18.45 11.01 -4.33
N GLN A 27 -19.47 11.11 -5.17
CA GLN A 27 -19.52 10.38 -6.44
C GLN A 27 -18.50 10.89 -7.48
N GLY A 28 -17.76 11.97 -7.18
CA GLY A 28 -16.78 12.56 -8.09
C GLY A 28 -17.40 13.27 -9.31
N LYS A 29 -18.72 13.49 -9.34
CA LYS A 29 -19.42 14.13 -10.46
C LYS A 29 -19.05 15.60 -10.60
N LEU A 30 -18.87 16.28 -9.47
CA LEU A 30 -18.49 17.69 -9.43
C LEU A 30 -17.41 17.92 -8.37
N THR A 31 -16.44 18.74 -8.72
CA THR A 31 -15.46 19.28 -7.76
C THR A 31 -16.10 20.39 -6.92
N ARG A 32 -15.53 20.63 -5.73
CA ARG A 32 -15.99 21.69 -4.80
C ARG A 32 -16.16 23.05 -5.46
N SER A 33 -15.23 23.43 -6.36
CA SER A 33 -15.28 24.71 -7.09
C SER A 33 -16.40 24.76 -8.12
N GLN A 34 -16.68 23.63 -8.78
CA GLN A 34 -17.78 23.51 -9.74
C GLN A 34 -19.14 23.58 -9.03
N VAL A 35 -19.28 22.91 -7.88
CA VAL A 35 -20.50 22.98 -7.04
C VAL A 35 -20.76 24.42 -6.58
N LEU A 36 -19.71 25.14 -6.18
CA LEU A 36 -19.81 26.55 -5.77
C LEU A 36 -20.45 27.41 -6.87
N SER A 37 -19.96 27.26 -8.11
CA SER A 37 -20.45 28.01 -9.26
C SER A 37 -21.84 27.54 -9.70
N LYS A 38 -22.08 26.22 -9.76
CA LYS A 38 -23.33 25.62 -10.23
C LYS A 38 -24.52 25.98 -9.35
N TYR A 39 -24.36 25.90 -8.03
CA TYR A 39 -25.45 26.12 -7.08
C TYR A 39 -25.44 27.51 -6.43
N GLY A 40 -24.46 28.36 -6.80
CA GLY A 40 -24.31 29.69 -6.21
C GLY A 40 -24.13 29.64 -4.69
N ILE A 41 -23.32 28.68 -4.21
CA ILE A 41 -23.00 28.57 -2.79
C ILE A 41 -22.01 29.67 -2.44
N GLN A 42 -22.21 30.32 -1.30
CA GLN A 42 -21.48 31.53 -0.94
C GLN A 42 -19.99 31.32 -0.65
N SER A 43 -19.59 30.15 -0.15
CA SER A 43 -18.20 29.86 0.20
C SER A 43 -17.90 28.37 0.10
N GLY A 44 -16.68 28.06 -0.36
CA GLY A 44 -16.16 26.69 -0.33
C GLY A 44 -16.00 26.15 1.10
N SER A 45 -15.87 27.02 2.11
CA SER A 45 -15.86 26.61 3.52
C SER A 45 -17.19 25.98 3.96
N THR A 46 -18.31 26.47 3.44
CA THR A 46 -19.65 25.93 3.72
C THR A 46 -19.76 24.49 3.23
N ILE A 47 -19.28 24.23 2.01
CA ILE A 47 -19.23 22.87 1.42
C ILE A 47 -18.33 21.97 2.25
N ARG A 48 -17.16 22.46 2.70
CA ARG A 48 -16.25 21.70 3.56
C ARG A 48 -16.89 21.29 4.89
N THR A 49 -17.70 22.17 5.48
CA THR A 49 -18.46 21.85 6.71
C THR A 49 -19.52 20.80 6.46
N TRP A 50 -20.22 20.83 5.31
CA TRP A 50 -21.19 19.78 4.96
C TRP A 50 -20.51 18.44 4.70
N LEU A 51 -19.38 18.43 3.99
CA LEU A 51 -18.59 17.21 3.77
C LEU A 51 -18.08 16.61 5.09
N LYS A 52 -17.65 17.45 6.05
CA LYS A 52 -17.24 16.96 7.37
C LYS A 52 -18.38 16.38 8.21
N LYS A 53 -19.60 16.91 8.05
CA LYS A 53 -20.75 16.53 8.89
C LYS A 53 -21.57 15.38 8.30
N TYR A 54 -21.70 15.35 6.98
CA TYR A 54 -22.58 14.44 6.26
C TYR A 54 -21.84 13.56 5.25
N GLY A 55 -20.54 13.78 5.05
CA GLY A 55 -19.74 12.94 4.17
C GLY A 55 -19.31 11.65 4.86
N ASN A 56 -19.14 10.62 4.05
CA ASN A 56 -18.65 9.29 4.44
C ASN A 56 -17.12 9.17 4.32
N PHE A 57 -16.45 10.21 3.79
CA PHE A 57 -15.01 10.21 3.62
C PHE A 57 -14.30 10.41 4.96
N ASP A 58 -13.35 9.52 5.29
CA ASP A 58 -12.53 9.63 6.50
C ASP A 58 -11.64 10.89 6.43
N TRP A 59 -12.15 11.98 7.01
CA TRP A 59 -11.46 13.26 7.05
C TRP A 59 -10.34 13.28 8.10
N HIS A 60 -10.34 12.34 9.05
CA HIS A 60 -9.34 12.24 10.11
C HIS A 60 -8.09 11.50 9.63
N ASN A 61 -8.24 10.49 8.78
CA ASN A 61 -7.14 9.80 8.12
C ASN A 61 -6.79 10.39 6.74
N GLN A 62 -6.83 11.73 6.62
CA GLN A 62 -6.19 12.36 5.48
C GLN A 62 -4.69 12.14 5.61
N THR A 63 -4.17 11.11 4.92
CA THR A 63 -2.74 11.04 4.62
C THR A 63 -2.35 12.39 4.04
N PRO A 64 -1.46 13.17 4.67
CA PRO A 64 -1.03 14.45 4.12
C PRO A 64 -0.51 14.16 2.71
N LEU A 65 -1.20 14.73 1.73
CA LEU A 65 -0.89 14.57 0.32
C LEU A 65 0.60 14.88 0.11
N SER A 66 1.36 13.83 -0.22
CA SER A 66 2.70 13.93 -0.77
C SER A 66 3.65 14.85 0.02
N MET A 67 3.97 14.51 1.27
CA MET A 67 5.29 14.87 1.77
C MET A 67 6.27 13.96 1.02
N THR A 68 6.90 14.47 -0.04
CA THR A 68 8.02 13.77 -0.68
C THR A 68 9.04 13.50 0.42
N LYS A 69 9.23 12.22 0.77
CA LYS A 69 10.20 11.80 1.80
C LYS A 69 11.51 12.54 1.59
N THR A 70 12.07 13.12 2.64
CA THR A 70 13.38 13.79 2.55
C THR A 70 14.42 12.79 2.05
N PRO A 71 15.47 13.23 1.36
CA PRO A 71 16.54 12.35 0.90
C PRO A 71 17.11 11.48 2.03
N GLU A 72 17.27 12.05 3.23
CA GLU A 72 17.73 11.36 4.44
C GLU A 72 16.80 10.22 4.88
N GLN A 73 15.47 10.44 4.88
CA GLN A 73 14.51 9.39 5.20
C GLN A 73 14.54 8.24 4.20
N LYS A 74 14.79 8.54 2.91
CA LYS A 74 14.94 7.51 1.87
C LYS A 74 16.23 6.71 2.06
N ILE A 75 17.32 7.37 2.43
CA ILE A 75 18.61 6.70 2.70
C ILE A 75 18.43 5.73 3.86
N LEU A 76 17.85 6.17 4.98
CA LEU A 76 17.61 5.31 6.14
C LEU A 76 16.74 4.08 5.80
N GLU A 77 15.64 4.28 5.06
CA GLU A 77 14.78 3.17 4.64
C GLU A 77 15.49 2.20 3.69
N LEU A 78 16.35 2.71 2.80
CA LEU A 78 17.14 1.87 1.89
C LEU A 78 18.20 1.07 2.65
N GLU A 79 18.87 1.68 3.62
CA GLU A 79 19.84 1.00 4.49
C GLU A 79 19.20 -0.15 5.27
N GLU A 80 18.01 0.08 5.85
CA GLU A 80 17.25 -0.99 6.52
C GLU A 80 16.87 -2.12 5.56
N LYS A 81 16.44 -1.79 4.33
CA LYS A 81 16.11 -2.79 3.31
C LYS A 81 17.34 -3.60 2.90
N ILE A 82 18.48 -2.95 2.69
CA ILE A 82 19.75 -3.62 2.35
C ILE A 82 20.12 -4.61 3.47
N LYS A 83 20.10 -4.15 4.73
CA LYS A 83 20.41 -5.01 5.89
C LYS A 83 19.47 -6.21 6.01
N LEU A 84 18.18 -6.03 5.72
CA LEU A 84 17.21 -7.12 5.73
C LEU A 84 17.49 -8.12 4.60
N LEU A 85 17.74 -7.63 3.38
CA LEU A 85 18.03 -8.46 2.22
C LEU A 85 19.33 -9.24 2.38
N GLU A 86 20.38 -8.62 2.91
CA GLU A 86 21.65 -9.27 3.22
C GLU A 86 21.45 -10.42 4.21
N LYS A 87 20.65 -10.21 5.26
CA LYS A 87 20.33 -11.26 6.24
C LYS A 87 19.55 -12.43 5.61
N GLN A 88 18.61 -12.13 4.71
CA GLN A 88 17.86 -13.17 4.00
C GLN A 88 18.76 -13.97 3.06
N LYS A 89 19.63 -13.29 2.31
CA LYS A 89 20.61 -13.91 1.41
C LYS A 89 21.55 -14.84 2.17
N ALA A 90 22.16 -14.37 3.25
CA ALA A 90 23.06 -15.18 4.07
C ALA A 90 22.38 -16.44 4.63
N ARG A 91 21.11 -16.32 5.06
CA ARG A 91 20.33 -17.48 5.51
C ARG A 91 20.08 -18.46 4.36
N ALA A 92 19.70 -17.98 3.19
CA ALA A 92 19.40 -18.82 2.04
C ALA A 92 20.66 -19.57 1.57
N GLU A 93 21.81 -18.90 1.48
CA GLU A 93 23.09 -19.49 1.12
C GLU A 93 23.49 -20.59 2.10
N HIS A 94 23.40 -20.33 3.41
CA HIS A 94 23.71 -21.33 4.43
C HIS A 94 22.77 -22.55 4.37
N LEU A 95 21.49 -22.35 4.05
CA LEU A 95 20.54 -23.46 3.88
C LEU A 95 20.84 -24.30 2.63
N ALA A 96 21.19 -23.65 1.52
CA ALA A 96 21.59 -24.34 0.29
C ALA A 96 22.85 -25.17 0.51
N GLU A 97 23.89 -24.58 1.11
CA GLU A 97 25.13 -25.30 1.44
C GLU A 97 24.88 -26.51 2.33
N ARG A 98 24.00 -26.37 3.33
CA ARG A 98 23.62 -27.48 4.21
C ARG A 98 22.86 -28.57 3.47
N ALA A 99 21.98 -28.21 2.53
CA ALA A 99 21.24 -29.16 1.72
C ALA A 99 22.17 -29.95 0.78
N ASP A 100 23.11 -29.26 0.12
CA ASP A 100 24.08 -29.86 -0.79
C ASP A 100 25.00 -30.84 -0.04
N LYS A 101 25.53 -30.44 1.11
CA LYS A 101 26.33 -31.32 1.98
C LYS A 101 25.54 -32.55 2.44
N LYS A 102 24.26 -32.37 2.76
CA LYS A 102 23.38 -33.46 3.19
C LYS A 102 23.12 -34.45 2.05
N ALA A 103 22.91 -33.96 0.83
CA ALA A 103 22.73 -34.79 -0.36
C ALA A 103 23.98 -35.63 -0.65
N ILE A 104 25.17 -35.00 -0.65
CA ILE A 104 26.45 -35.68 -0.84
C ILE A 104 26.66 -36.78 0.21
N LEU A 105 26.39 -36.48 1.48
CA LEU A 105 26.51 -37.46 2.56
C LEU A 105 25.55 -38.63 2.37
N PHE A 106 24.30 -38.36 1.99
CA PHE A 106 23.32 -39.43 1.74
C PHE A 106 23.72 -40.32 0.56
N ASP A 107 24.19 -39.75 -0.54
CA ASP A 107 24.69 -40.55 -1.66
C ASP A 107 25.85 -41.45 -1.25
N MET A 108 26.78 -40.93 -0.44
CA MET A 108 27.89 -41.72 0.08
C MET A 108 27.42 -42.86 1.01
N MET A 109 26.47 -42.60 1.89
CA MET A 109 25.92 -43.63 2.78
C MET A 109 25.12 -44.69 2.02
N ILE A 110 24.40 -44.30 0.96
CA ILE A 110 23.70 -45.23 0.06
C ILE A 110 24.72 -46.12 -0.64
N ASP A 111 25.78 -45.54 -1.20
CA ASP A 111 26.83 -46.30 -1.89
C ASP A 111 27.52 -47.30 -0.94
N LEU A 112 27.75 -46.92 0.33
CA LEU A 112 28.30 -47.83 1.35
C LEU A 112 27.31 -48.95 1.71
N ALA A 113 26.02 -48.64 1.91
CA ALA A 113 25.00 -49.63 2.23
C ALA A 113 24.80 -50.66 1.10
N GLU A 114 24.83 -50.21 -0.15
CA GLU A 114 24.73 -51.08 -1.32
C GLU A 114 25.98 -51.96 -1.49
N LYS A 115 27.18 -51.43 -1.24
CA LYS A 115 28.44 -52.17 -1.41
C LYS A 115 28.76 -53.13 -0.27
N GLU A 116 28.67 -52.68 0.98
CA GLU A 116 29.12 -53.46 2.14
C GLU A 116 28.03 -54.35 2.72
N PHE A 117 26.77 -53.91 2.67
CA PHE A 117 25.64 -54.61 3.29
C PHE A 117 24.69 -55.25 2.27
N ASN A 118 24.92 -55.04 0.96
CA ASN A 118 24.13 -55.56 -0.15
C ASN A 118 22.62 -55.27 -0.02
N ILE A 119 22.27 -54.13 0.60
CA ILE A 119 20.90 -53.66 0.79
C ILE A 119 20.52 -52.84 -0.46
N PRO A 120 19.55 -53.29 -1.29
CA PRO A 120 19.18 -52.56 -2.50
C PRO A 120 18.28 -51.36 -2.16
N ILE A 121 18.86 -50.16 -2.18
CA ILE A 121 18.14 -48.92 -1.83
C ILE A 121 17.72 -48.15 -3.09
N ARG A 122 18.60 -48.01 -4.09
CA ARG A 122 18.26 -47.33 -5.35
C ARG A 122 17.40 -48.21 -6.26
N LYS A 123 16.38 -47.61 -6.88
CA LYS A 123 15.50 -48.28 -7.84
C LYS A 123 16.17 -48.30 -9.23
N ASN A 124 16.88 -49.38 -9.53
CA ASN A 124 17.63 -49.55 -10.79
C ASN A 124 16.75 -49.95 -12.00
N SER A 125 15.54 -49.39 -12.13
CA SER A 125 14.69 -49.66 -13.29
C SER A 125 15.18 -48.83 -14.49
N LYS A 126 15.62 -49.50 -15.56
CA LYS A 126 15.88 -48.83 -16.84
C LYS A 126 14.55 -48.29 -17.39
N PRO A 127 14.50 -47.05 -17.91
CA PRO A 127 13.33 -46.59 -18.64
C PRO A 127 13.13 -47.47 -19.87
N LYS A 128 11.87 -47.85 -20.15
CA LYS A 128 11.47 -48.71 -21.27
C LYS A 128 11.28 -47.89 -22.53
#